data_AF-L1IAT7-F1
#
_entry.id   AF-L1IAT7-F1
#
_cell.length_a   1.000
_cell.length_b   1.000
_cell.length_c   1.000
_cell.angle_alpha   90.00
_cell.angle_beta   90.00
_cell.angle_gamma   90.00
#
_symmetry.space_group_name_H-M   'P 1'
#
loop_
_entity.id
_entity.type
_entity.pdbx_description
1 polymer ?
#
loop_
_entity_poly.entity_id
_entity_poly.type
_entity_poly.pdbx_seq_one_letter_code
_entity_poly.pdbx_strand_id
1 'polypeptide(L)'
;MLNELTDCERDGELRLVRDSKDASAPSEIRVITRDVNSSKARALGGLPGVKLFEADSCNPSSLVEAFRDVQRVFVALPQALPAEQMVSVGNGIADVAKACGVKLIVRISSLGIDSMSTPFLEDQGPLGNSHVACEEHIKSIGLIVTSIRPTSFFTNFNYDLPGILQHSRFSSPLGKSAKVNWISLTDIGNVSARALTHHEWDGKVLDITGPAVGEGCENCLGAVDMQNLLTEVAEEMRG
;
A
#
# COMPACT_ATOMS: atom_id res chain seq x y z
N MET A 1 15.63 -5.09 26.84
CA MET A 1 14.44 -4.86 27.69
C MET A 1 13.36 -4.38 26.72
N LEU A 2 12.86 -5.32 25.91
CA LEU A 2 11.52 -5.92 26.05
C LEU A 2 10.44 -4.85 26.13
N ASN A 3 9.63 -4.73 25.08
CA ASN A 3 8.24 -4.32 25.18
C ASN A 3 7.43 -5.02 24.09
N GLU A 4 6.34 -5.61 24.55
CA GLU A 4 5.42 -6.51 23.88
C GLU A 4 4.36 -5.74 23.08
N LEU A 5 3.72 -6.43 22.14
CA LEU A 5 2.47 -6.03 21.53
C LEU A 5 1.38 -6.10 22.61
N THR A 6 0.74 -4.99 22.95
CA THR A 6 -0.47 -5.00 23.79
C THR A 6 -1.68 -4.66 22.94
N ASP A 7 -2.70 -5.51 23.01
CA ASP A 7 -4.07 -5.17 22.64
C ASP A 7 -4.48 -3.90 23.39
N CYS A 8 -4.64 -2.79 22.68
CA CYS A 8 -5.32 -1.62 23.20
C CYS A 8 -6.68 -1.53 22.52
N GLU A 9 -7.66 -2.25 23.09
CA GLU A 9 -9.07 -1.94 22.91
C GLU A 9 -9.37 -0.57 23.54
N ARG A 10 -9.09 0.49 22.78
CA ARG A 10 -9.74 1.81 22.75
C ARG A 10 -8.96 2.69 21.77
N ASP A 11 -9.66 3.17 20.74
CA ASP A 11 -9.25 4.20 19.77
C ASP A 11 -8.37 3.81 18.56
N GLY A 12 -8.57 2.62 17.98
CA GLY A 12 -8.47 2.40 16.52
C GLY A 12 -7.15 2.62 15.76
N GLU A 13 -6.06 3.10 16.38
CA GLU A 13 -4.78 3.35 15.71
C GLU A 13 -3.79 2.19 15.90
N LEU A 14 -3.40 1.54 14.78
CA LEU A 14 -2.31 0.56 14.74
C LEU A 14 -0.98 1.28 14.45
N ARG A 15 -0.10 1.35 15.45
CA ARG A 15 1.26 1.90 15.28
C ARG A 15 2.23 0.83 14.77
N LEU A 16 2.99 1.21 13.75
CA LEU A 16 4.00 0.39 13.07
C LEU A 16 5.16 0.02 14.02
N VAL A 17 5.24 -1.26 14.42
CA VAL A 17 6.40 -1.80 15.16
C VAL A 17 7.35 -2.47 14.18
N ARG A 18 8.56 -1.91 14.07
CA ARG A 18 9.71 -2.54 13.43
C ARG A 18 10.24 -3.60 14.40
N ASP A 19 10.48 -4.80 13.87
CA ASP A 19 11.04 -6.00 14.53
C ASP A 19 10.07 -6.90 15.33
N SER A 20 9.75 -8.07 14.76
CA SER A 20 9.45 -9.28 15.54
C SER A 20 10.03 -10.50 14.84
N LYS A 21 10.66 -11.38 15.62
CA LYS A 21 11.51 -12.49 15.17
C LYS A 21 10.79 -13.79 14.79
N ASP A 22 9.46 -13.79 14.67
CA ASP A 22 8.67 -15.03 14.80
C ASP A 22 7.93 -15.52 13.55
N ALA A 23 8.43 -15.25 12.35
CA ALA A 23 8.05 -16.03 11.17
C ALA A 23 9.29 -16.50 10.40
N SER A 24 9.35 -17.79 10.09
CA SER A 24 10.26 -18.28 9.06
C SER A 24 9.88 -17.59 7.75
N ALA A 25 10.80 -16.81 7.17
CA ALA A 25 10.60 -16.20 5.87
C ALA A 25 10.11 -17.27 4.86
N PRO A 26 9.16 -16.93 3.98
CA PRO A 26 8.65 -17.90 3.02
C PRO A 26 9.80 -18.48 2.20
N SER A 27 9.80 -19.80 2.00
CA SER A 27 10.83 -20.49 1.21
C SER A 27 10.82 -20.07 -0.26
N GLU A 28 9.70 -19.49 -0.73
CA GLU A 28 9.54 -18.98 -2.09
C GLU A 28 8.66 -17.72 -2.09
N ILE A 29 9.07 -16.70 -2.84
CA ILE A 29 8.33 -15.48 -3.14
C ILE A 29 8.18 -15.39 -4.65
N ARG A 30 6.94 -15.26 -5.14
CA ARG A 30 6.67 -15.08 -6.56
C ARG A 30 6.45 -13.61 -6.87
N VAL A 31 7.21 -13.09 -7.83
CA VAL A 31 7.12 -11.71 -8.29
C VAL A 31 6.62 -11.71 -9.73
N ILE A 32 5.54 -10.97 -9.96
CA ILE A 32 4.93 -10.81 -11.29
C ILE A 32 5.42 -9.50 -11.92
N THR A 33 5.83 -9.57 -13.18
CA THR A 33 6.26 -8.41 -13.98
C THR A 33 5.85 -8.60 -15.44
N ARG A 34 5.69 -7.51 -16.19
CA ARG A 34 5.41 -7.57 -17.64
C ARG A 34 6.65 -7.89 -18.47
N ASP A 35 7.84 -7.77 -17.89
CA ASP A 35 9.12 -8.08 -18.54
C ASP A 35 10.11 -8.61 -17.49
N VAL A 36 10.36 -9.91 -17.53
CA VAL A 36 11.32 -10.58 -16.63
C VAL A 36 12.77 -10.26 -16.99
N ASN A 37 13.02 -9.74 -18.20
CA ASN A 37 14.33 -9.33 -18.69
C ASN A 37 14.63 -7.85 -18.38
N SER A 38 13.74 -7.13 -17.72
CA SER A 38 14.05 -5.78 -17.26
C SER A 38 15.15 -5.81 -16.18
N SER A 39 15.96 -4.75 -16.09
CA SER A 39 17.01 -4.65 -15.06
C SER A 39 16.45 -4.76 -13.64
N LYS A 40 15.28 -4.16 -13.40
CA LYS A 40 14.55 -4.23 -12.12
C LYS A 40 14.09 -5.64 -11.80
N ALA A 41 13.52 -6.36 -12.77
CA ALA A 41 13.09 -7.75 -12.58
C ALA A 41 14.28 -8.65 -12.27
N ARG A 42 15.37 -8.56 -13.03
CA ARG A 42 16.59 -9.34 -12.76
C ARG A 42 17.20 -9.06 -11.38
N ALA A 43 17.17 -7.80 -10.92
CA ALA A 43 17.64 -7.46 -9.58
C ALA A 43 16.82 -8.17 -8.49
N LEU A 44 15.50 -8.23 -8.65
CA LEU A 44 14.62 -8.98 -7.74
C LEU A 44 14.82 -10.50 -7.85
N GLY A 45 14.96 -11.03 -9.07
CA GLY A 45 15.19 -12.46 -9.30
C GLY A 45 16.53 -12.98 -8.79
N GLY A 46 17.49 -12.09 -8.52
CA GLY A 46 18.75 -12.43 -7.87
C GLY A 46 18.63 -12.63 -6.34
N LEU A 47 17.49 -12.30 -5.74
CA LEU A 47 17.29 -12.45 -4.31
C LEU A 47 16.96 -13.92 -3.93
N PRO A 48 17.44 -14.42 -2.78
CA PRO A 48 17.12 -15.77 -2.33
C PRO A 48 15.61 -16.00 -2.22
N GLY A 49 15.15 -17.12 -2.76
CA GLY A 49 13.75 -17.52 -2.72
C GLY A 49 12.83 -16.78 -3.71
N VAL A 50 13.32 -15.81 -4.50
CA VAL A 50 12.48 -15.11 -5.48
C VAL A 50 12.38 -15.88 -6.80
N LYS A 51 11.15 -16.05 -7.29
CA LYS A 51 10.85 -16.54 -8.64
C LYS A 51 10.08 -15.49 -9.42
N LEU A 52 10.57 -15.19 -10.62
CA LEU A 52 9.94 -14.23 -11.53
C LEU A 52 8.91 -14.93 -12.42
N PHE A 53 7.77 -14.29 -12.61
CA PHE A 53 6.73 -14.70 -13.56
C PHE A 53 6.41 -13.54 -14.49
N GLU A 54 6.41 -13.80 -15.80
CA GLU A 54 5.99 -12.82 -16.79
C GLU A 54 4.47 -12.85 -16.94
N ALA A 55 3.78 -11.79 -16.50
CA ALA A 55 2.34 -11.63 -16.62
C ALA A 55 1.94 -10.15 -16.50
N ASP A 56 0.73 -9.83 -16.93
CA ASP A 56 0.18 -8.48 -16.87
C ASP A 56 -1.06 -8.46 -15.96
N SER A 57 -1.03 -7.65 -14.91
CA SER A 57 -2.19 -7.46 -14.04
C SER A 57 -3.40 -6.92 -14.78
N CYS A 58 -3.20 -6.13 -15.85
CA CYS A 58 -4.28 -5.64 -16.71
C CYS A 58 -4.86 -6.74 -17.63
N ASN A 59 -4.24 -7.92 -17.66
CA ASN A 59 -4.75 -9.13 -18.30
C ASN A 59 -4.78 -10.27 -17.26
N PRO A 60 -5.78 -10.29 -16.35
CA PRO A 60 -5.77 -11.20 -15.19
C PRO A 60 -5.63 -12.69 -15.54
N SER A 61 -6.10 -13.14 -16.71
CA SER A 61 -5.91 -14.54 -17.14
C SER A 61 -4.45 -14.95 -17.31
N SER A 62 -3.53 -13.99 -17.50
CA SER A 62 -2.09 -14.25 -17.54
C SER A 62 -1.49 -14.62 -16.17
N LEU A 63 -2.22 -14.41 -15.06
CA LEU A 63 -1.75 -14.64 -13.69
C LEU A 63 -1.87 -16.09 -13.23
N VAL A 64 -2.56 -16.95 -13.99
CA VAL A 64 -2.89 -18.34 -13.60
C VAL A 64 -1.65 -19.15 -13.20
N GLU A 65 -0.59 -19.11 -14.01
CA GLU A 65 0.65 -19.84 -13.70
C GLU A 65 1.35 -19.28 -12.46
N ALA A 66 1.34 -17.96 -12.27
CA ALA A 66 1.94 -17.33 -11.10
C ALA A 66 1.18 -17.69 -9.81
N PHE A 67 -0.14 -17.86 -9.89
CA PHE A 67 -1.01 -18.15 -8.74
C PHE A 67 -1.17 -19.64 -8.43
N ARG A 68 -0.74 -20.55 -9.30
CA ARG A 68 -0.83 -21.99 -9.05
C ARG A 68 -0.12 -22.37 -7.75
N ASP A 69 -0.81 -23.07 -6.86
CA ASP A 69 -0.32 -23.50 -5.54
C ASP A 69 0.02 -22.34 -4.57
N VAL A 70 -0.39 -21.11 -4.88
CA VAL A 70 -0.22 -19.94 -4.00
C VAL A 70 -1.43 -19.81 -3.06
N GLN A 71 -1.19 -19.63 -1.76
CA GLN A 71 -2.26 -19.46 -0.77
C GLN A 71 -2.57 -17.99 -0.46
N ARG A 72 -1.62 -17.09 -0.67
CA ARG A 72 -1.69 -15.68 -0.25
C ARG A 72 -1.08 -14.78 -1.31
N VAL A 73 -1.76 -13.70 -1.67
CA VAL A 73 -1.30 -12.75 -2.69
C VAL A 73 -1.33 -11.33 -2.15
N PHE A 74 -0.30 -10.56 -2.46
CA PHE A 74 -0.29 -9.11 -2.27
C PHE A 74 -0.64 -8.40 -3.58
N VAL A 75 -1.57 -7.44 -3.53
CA VAL A 75 -2.02 -6.68 -4.70
C VAL A 75 -1.89 -5.17 -4.44
N ALA A 76 -1.07 -4.50 -5.25
CA ALA A 76 -1.03 -3.04 -5.34
C ALA A 76 -1.35 -2.65 -6.78
N LEU A 77 -2.53 -2.08 -7.00
CA LEU A 77 -2.91 -1.58 -8.32
C LEU A 77 -2.38 -0.16 -8.53
N PRO A 78 -1.95 0.19 -9.76
CA PRO A 78 -1.55 1.56 -10.05
C PRO A 78 -2.72 2.53 -9.84
N GLN A 79 -2.54 3.54 -8.99
CA GLN A 79 -3.54 4.59 -8.78
C GLN A 79 -3.76 5.49 -10.02
N ALA A 80 -2.88 5.37 -11.03
CA ALA A 80 -3.04 6.04 -12.32
C ALA A 80 -4.09 5.38 -13.23
N LEU A 81 -4.61 4.20 -12.86
CA LEU A 81 -5.71 3.58 -13.61
C LEU A 81 -7.00 4.38 -13.40
N PRO A 82 -7.82 4.57 -14.44
CA PRO A 82 -9.20 5.03 -14.28
C PRO A 82 -9.97 4.15 -13.28
N ALA A 83 -10.89 4.75 -12.53
CA ALA A 83 -11.65 4.08 -11.48
C ALA A 83 -12.34 2.79 -11.95
N GLU A 84 -12.99 2.82 -13.12
CA GLU A 84 -13.64 1.65 -13.73
C GLU A 84 -12.63 0.53 -14.08
N GLN A 85 -11.45 0.92 -14.58
CA GLN A 85 -10.41 -0.04 -14.94
C GLN A 85 -9.80 -0.67 -13.68
N MET A 86 -9.65 0.10 -12.61
CA MET A 86 -9.21 -0.42 -11.31
C MET A 86 -10.17 -1.49 -10.78
N VAL A 87 -11.48 -1.27 -10.86
CA VAL A 87 -12.49 -2.27 -10.46
C VAL A 87 -12.40 -3.50 -11.35
N SER A 88 -12.41 -3.32 -12.67
CA SER A 88 -12.35 -4.43 -13.62
C SER A 88 -11.09 -5.30 -13.43
N VAL A 89 -9.93 -4.66 -13.28
CA VAL A 89 -8.65 -5.35 -13.07
C VAL A 89 -8.60 -6.01 -11.69
N GLY A 90 -9.00 -5.29 -10.64
CA GLY A 90 -9.00 -5.81 -9.27
C GLY A 90 -9.91 -7.02 -9.10
N ASN A 91 -11.11 -6.98 -9.66
CA ASN A 91 -12.05 -8.09 -9.62
C ASN A 91 -11.54 -9.28 -10.43
N GLY A 92 -10.99 -9.05 -11.63
CA GLY A 92 -10.41 -10.12 -12.42
C GLY A 92 -9.22 -10.82 -11.74
N ILE A 93 -8.37 -10.07 -11.02
CA ILE A 93 -7.30 -10.66 -10.19
C ILE A 93 -7.90 -11.54 -9.08
N ALA A 94 -8.95 -11.06 -8.41
CA ALA A 94 -9.62 -11.81 -7.35
C ALA A 94 -10.26 -13.11 -7.86
N ASP A 95 -10.88 -13.06 -9.03
CA ASP A 95 -11.51 -14.23 -9.66
C ASP A 95 -10.47 -15.29 -10.03
N VAL A 96 -9.34 -14.88 -10.62
CA VAL A 96 -8.24 -15.79 -10.95
C VAL A 96 -7.59 -16.33 -9.68
N ALA A 97 -7.39 -15.50 -8.66
CA ALA A 97 -6.90 -15.94 -7.35
C ALA A 97 -7.81 -17.02 -6.74
N LYS A 98 -9.12 -16.80 -6.77
CA LYS A 98 -10.11 -17.77 -6.29
C LYS A 98 -10.04 -19.08 -7.06
N ALA A 99 -9.99 -19.01 -8.39
CA ALA A 99 -9.89 -20.19 -9.26
C ALA A 99 -8.61 -21.00 -9.02
N CYS A 100 -7.50 -20.32 -8.69
CA CYS A 100 -6.22 -20.95 -8.36
C CYS A 100 -6.12 -21.44 -6.89
N GLY A 101 -7.16 -21.22 -6.08
CA GLY A 101 -7.21 -21.71 -4.70
C GLY A 101 -6.57 -20.80 -3.65
N VAL A 102 -6.22 -19.56 -4.01
CA VAL A 102 -5.78 -18.52 -3.07
C VAL A 102 -6.84 -18.35 -1.97
N LYS A 103 -6.39 -18.05 -0.75
CA LYS A 103 -7.26 -17.87 0.43
C LYS A 103 -7.31 -16.42 0.88
N LEU A 104 -6.17 -15.73 0.80
CA LEU A 104 -5.98 -14.37 1.28
C LEU A 104 -5.48 -13.45 0.18
N ILE A 105 -6.11 -12.27 0.06
CA ILE A 105 -5.57 -11.12 -0.66
C ILE A 105 -5.24 -10.03 0.35
N VAL A 106 -3.97 -9.65 0.43
CA VAL A 106 -3.53 -8.42 1.10
C VAL A 106 -3.49 -7.33 0.03
N ARG A 107 -4.18 -6.20 0.21
CA ARG A 107 -4.22 -5.13 -0.80
C ARG A 107 -3.95 -3.76 -0.24
N ILE A 108 -3.38 -2.89 -1.07
CA ILE A 108 -3.31 -1.46 -0.77
C ILE A 108 -4.68 -0.81 -1.06
N SER A 109 -5.13 -0.05 -0.07
CA SER A 109 -6.30 0.82 -0.06
C SER A 109 -5.87 2.23 0.38
N SER A 110 -6.72 3.01 1.02
CA SER A 110 -6.36 4.33 1.53
C SER A 110 -7.04 4.63 2.87
N LEU A 111 -6.38 5.38 3.74
CA LEU A 111 -6.93 5.80 5.02
C LEU A 111 -8.29 6.50 4.83
N GLY A 112 -9.26 6.13 5.67
CA GLY A 112 -10.62 6.71 5.64
C GLY A 112 -11.55 6.07 4.60
N ILE A 113 -11.04 5.17 3.74
CA ILE A 113 -11.87 4.44 2.79
C ILE A 113 -12.60 3.30 3.50
N ASP A 114 -13.91 3.37 3.63
CA ASP A 114 -14.71 2.31 4.26
C ASP A 114 -16.14 2.27 3.67
N SER A 115 -16.69 1.08 3.48
CA SER A 115 -18.10 0.87 3.12
C SER A 115 -19.09 1.49 4.14
N MET A 116 -18.66 1.70 5.38
CA MET A 116 -19.49 2.20 6.49
C MET A 116 -19.18 3.65 6.91
N SER A 117 -18.19 4.31 6.30
CA SER A 117 -17.81 5.68 6.69
C SER A 117 -18.80 6.74 6.18
N THR A 118 -19.79 7.02 7.05
CA THR A 118 -20.69 8.19 7.14
C THR A 118 -21.73 8.43 6.02
N PRO A 119 -23.03 8.60 6.38
CA PRO A 119 -24.11 8.95 5.44
C PRO A 119 -24.07 10.40 4.90
N PHE A 120 -22.99 11.15 5.14
CA PHE A 120 -22.82 12.54 4.67
C PHE A 120 -21.85 12.65 3.49
N LEU A 121 -21.20 11.55 3.11
CA LEU A 121 -20.36 11.41 1.92
C LEU A 121 -20.80 10.13 1.20
N GLU A 122 -21.91 10.20 0.45
CA GLU A 122 -22.36 9.09 -0.40
C GLU A 122 -21.30 8.71 -1.47
N ASP A 123 -20.25 9.51 -1.63
CA ASP A 123 -19.19 9.35 -2.62
C ASP A 123 -17.81 9.57 -1.96
N GLN A 124 -16.96 8.54 -1.95
CA GLN A 124 -15.55 8.62 -1.51
C GLN A 124 -14.61 9.05 -2.65
N GLY A 125 -15.21 9.64 -3.68
CA GLY A 125 -14.59 9.90 -4.97
C GLY A 125 -14.44 8.60 -5.79
N PRO A 126 -14.23 8.73 -7.10
CA PRO A 126 -14.11 7.57 -7.99
C PRO A 126 -13.07 6.54 -7.53
N LEU A 127 -11.92 7.00 -7.02
CA LEU A 127 -10.86 6.10 -6.56
C LEU A 127 -11.21 5.38 -5.26
N GLY A 128 -11.82 6.09 -4.30
CA GLY A 128 -12.27 5.49 -3.04
C GLY A 128 -13.34 4.43 -3.27
N ASN A 129 -14.33 4.74 -4.11
CA ASN A 129 -15.39 3.80 -4.49
C ASN A 129 -14.81 2.55 -5.19
N SER A 130 -13.77 2.70 -6.02
CA SER A 130 -13.10 1.56 -6.64
C SER A 130 -12.43 0.64 -5.63
N HIS A 131 -11.83 1.18 -4.56
CA HIS A 131 -11.26 0.37 -3.49
C HIS A 131 -12.33 -0.42 -2.73
N VAL A 132 -13.44 0.25 -2.36
CA VAL A 132 -14.59 -0.40 -1.71
C VAL A 132 -15.15 -1.53 -2.58
N ALA A 133 -15.44 -1.24 -3.85
CA ALA A 133 -15.99 -2.22 -4.79
C ALA A 133 -15.08 -3.46 -4.96
N CYS A 134 -13.76 -3.26 -5.00
CA CYS A 134 -12.83 -4.39 -5.04
C CYS A 134 -12.85 -5.21 -3.74
N GLU A 135 -12.86 -4.56 -2.57
CA GLU A 135 -12.89 -5.24 -1.27
C GLU A 135 -14.18 -6.04 -1.07
N GLU A 136 -15.32 -5.47 -1.48
CA GLU A 136 -16.62 -6.13 -1.46
C GLU A 136 -16.67 -7.33 -2.42
N HIS A 137 -16.13 -7.18 -3.63
CA HIS A 137 -16.05 -8.28 -4.59
C HIS A 137 -15.26 -9.46 -4.03
N ILE A 138 -14.06 -9.20 -3.47
CA ILE A 138 -13.20 -10.23 -2.86
C ILE A 138 -13.97 -10.98 -1.75
N LYS A 139 -14.68 -10.25 -0.88
CA LYS A 139 -15.52 -10.85 0.17
C LYS A 139 -16.66 -11.69 -0.41
N SER A 140 -17.34 -11.19 -1.45
CA SER A 140 -18.50 -11.84 -2.06
C SER A 140 -18.17 -13.19 -2.69
N ILE A 141 -16.97 -13.35 -3.25
CA ILE A 141 -16.49 -14.62 -3.82
C ILE A 141 -15.85 -15.54 -2.77
N GLY A 142 -15.95 -15.18 -1.49
CA GLY A 142 -15.49 -15.98 -0.35
C GLY A 142 -13.97 -16.08 -0.23
N LEU A 143 -13.25 -15.01 -0.59
CA LEU A 143 -11.84 -14.84 -0.24
C LEU A 143 -11.72 -13.95 1.00
N ILE A 144 -10.63 -14.13 1.74
CA ILE A 144 -10.27 -13.25 2.85
C ILE A 144 -9.53 -12.04 2.25
N VAL A 145 -9.88 -10.82 2.71
CA VAL A 145 -9.17 -9.60 2.33
C VAL A 145 -8.61 -8.89 3.55
N THR A 146 -7.31 -8.62 3.54
CA THR A 146 -6.67 -7.69 4.47
C THR A 146 -6.42 -6.37 3.75
N SER A 147 -7.04 -5.30 4.23
CA SER A 147 -6.97 -3.97 3.61
C SER A 147 -5.91 -3.13 4.32
N ILE A 148 -4.82 -2.80 3.61
CA ILE A 148 -3.78 -1.89 4.10
C ILE A 148 -4.16 -0.48 3.67
N ARG A 149 -4.41 0.41 4.62
CA ARG A 149 -4.95 1.76 4.40
C ARG A 149 -3.92 2.81 4.83
N PRO A 150 -2.90 3.07 4.01
CA PRO A 150 -1.89 4.06 4.32
C PRO A 150 -2.38 5.50 4.18
N THR A 151 -1.70 6.38 4.89
CA THR A 151 -1.74 7.84 4.70
C THR A 151 -0.97 8.26 3.43
N SER A 152 -0.71 9.56 3.26
CA SER A 152 -0.06 10.09 2.04
C SER A 152 1.40 9.65 1.94
N PHE A 153 1.85 9.28 0.73
CA PHE A 153 3.20 8.77 0.53
C PHE A 153 4.20 9.92 0.37
N PHE A 154 5.38 9.81 0.97
CA PHE A 154 6.49 10.73 0.68
C PHE A 154 6.83 10.77 -0.82
N THR A 155 6.63 9.68 -1.56
CA THR A 155 6.89 9.66 -2.99
C THR A 155 5.93 10.48 -3.83
N ASN A 156 4.83 10.99 -3.25
CA ASN A 156 3.91 11.88 -3.96
C ASN A 156 4.57 13.24 -4.31
N PHE A 157 5.65 13.62 -3.63
CA PHE A 157 6.44 14.79 -4.02
C PHE A 157 7.09 14.64 -5.41
N ASN A 158 7.23 13.41 -5.91
CA ASN A 158 7.75 13.19 -7.25
C ASN A 158 6.83 13.75 -8.36
N TYR A 159 5.55 14.00 -8.08
CA TYR A 159 4.62 14.57 -9.06
C TYR A 159 4.99 15.99 -9.50
N ASP A 160 5.64 16.77 -8.63
CA ASP A 160 6.09 18.14 -8.92
C ASP A 160 7.59 18.31 -8.62
N LEU A 161 8.37 17.24 -8.83
CA LEU A 161 9.81 17.26 -8.57
C LEU A 161 10.55 18.38 -9.33
N PRO A 162 10.22 18.69 -10.61
CA PRO A 162 10.81 19.84 -11.30
C PRO A 162 10.46 21.18 -10.63
N GLY A 163 9.23 21.37 -10.17
CA GLY A 163 8.81 22.57 -9.44
C GLY A 163 9.61 22.76 -8.15
N ILE A 164 9.76 21.68 -7.39
CA ILE A 164 10.55 21.65 -6.16
C ILE A 164 12.02 21.94 -6.47
N LEU A 165 12.64 21.19 -7.38
CA LEU A 165 14.07 21.23 -7.64
C LEU A 165 14.52 22.47 -8.42
N GLN A 166 13.67 23.13 -9.20
CA GLN A 166 14.04 24.29 -10.02
C GLN A 166 13.59 25.61 -9.40
N HIS A 167 12.41 25.61 -8.78
CA HIS A 167 11.76 26.84 -8.33
C HIS A 167 11.55 26.89 -6.81
N SER A 168 12.01 25.89 -6.06
CA SER A 168 11.77 25.76 -4.63
C SER A 168 10.30 25.93 -4.31
N ARG A 169 9.43 25.24 -5.07
CA ARG A 169 7.97 25.36 -4.96
C ARG A 169 7.30 23.99 -4.92
N PHE A 170 6.38 23.85 -3.98
CA PHE A 170 5.45 22.74 -3.80
C PHE A 170 4.03 23.32 -3.74
N SER A 171 3.16 22.88 -4.65
CA SER A 171 1.75 23.33 -4.67
C SER A 171 0.86 22.21 -4.16
N SER A 172 0.09 22.48 -3.11
CA SER A 172 -0.88 21.54 -2.54
C SER A 172 -2.30 22.12 -2.55
N PRO A 173 -3.32 21.35 -2.96
CA PRO A 173 -4.72 21.79 -2.89
C PRO A 173 -5.25 21.80 -1.45
N LEU A 174 -4.50 21.29 -0.49
CA LEU A 174 -4.93 21.12 0.91
C LEU A 174 -4.90 22.44 1.72
N GLY A 175 -4.45 23.54 1.11
CA GLY A 175 -4.29 24.82 1.79
C GLY A 175 -3.09 24.83 2.75
N LYS A 176 -2.95 25.91 3.52
CA LYS A 176 -1.76 26.15 4.36
C LYS A 176 -1.82 25.48 5.73
N SER A 177 -3.01 25.19 6.24
CA SER A 177 -3.24 24.71 7.60
C SER A 177 -3.48 23.20 7.69
N ALA A 178 -3.74 22.52 6.57
CA ALA A 178 -3.93 21.08 6.57
C ALA A 178 -2.62 20.39 6.97
N LYS A 179 -2.73 19.51 7.95
CA LYS A 179 -1.67 18.61 8.37
C LYS A 179 -1.82 17.29 7.65
N VAL A 180 -0.74 16.81 7.05
CA VAL A 180 -0.74 15.54 6.34
C VAL A 180 0.21 14.60 7.04
N ASN A 181 -0.28 13.43 7.41
CA ASN A 181 0.58 12.35 7.85
C ASN A 181 1.27 11.72 6.63
N TRP A 182 2.61 11.71 6.65
CA TRP A 182 3.42 11.17 5.55
C TRP A 182 4.05 9.84 5.92
N ILE A 183 3.80 8.80 5.11
CA ILE A 183 4.33 7.44 5.29
C ILE A 183 5.33 7.08 4.18
N SER A 184 6.35 6.28 4.54
CA SER A 184 7.36 5.79 3.60
C SER A 184 6.88 4.51 2.89
N LEU A 185 7.31 4.30 1.63
CA LEU A 185 7.03 3.05 0.92
C LEU A 185 7.65 1.82 1.61
N THR A 186 8.78 2.02 2.31
CA THR A 186 9.44 0.98 3.10
C THR A 186 8.55 0.51 4.23
N ASP A 187 7.91 1.43 4.95
CA ASP A 187 7.01 1.07 6.06
C ASP A 187 5.75 0.38 5.55
N ILE A 188 5.16 0.86 4.44
CA ILE A 188 4.04 0.18 3.78
C ILE A 188 4.45 -1.25 3.37
N GLY A 189 5.64 -1.42 2.79
CA GLY A 189 6.18 -2.71 2.41
C GLY A 189 6.35 -3.65 3.61
N ASN A 190 6.87 -3.14 4.73
CA ASN A 190 7.05 -3.91 5.96
C ASN A 190 5.70 -4.38 6.54
N VAL A 191 4.70 -3.50 6.63
CA VAL A 191 3.34 -3.89 7.08
C VAL A 191 2.75 -4.92 6.13
N SER A 192 2.83 -4.67 4.83
CA SER A 192 2.27 -5.56 3.81
C SER A 192 2.90 -6.95 3.88
N ALA A 193 4.22 -7.03 4.08
CA ALA A 193 4.93 -8.29 4.26
C ALA A 193 4.50 -9.03 5.54
N ARG A 194 4.32 -8.33 6.66
CA ARG A 194 3.79 -8.92 7.91
C ARG A 194 2.37 -9.44 7.73
N ALA A 195 1.49 -8.61 7.16
CA ALA A 195 0.10 -9.00 6.87
C ALA A 195 0.02 -10.21 5.93
N LEU A 196 0.95 -10.31 4.98
CA LEU A 196 1.01 -11.45 4.06
C LEU A 196 1.52 -12.73 4.74
N THR A 197 2.39 -12.62 5.74
CA THR A 197 3.10 -13.78 6.33
C THR A 197 2.57 -14.23 7.69
N HIS A 198 1.76 -13.41 8.38
CA HIS A 198 1.25 -13.71 9.72
C HIS A 198 -0.29 -13.74 9.71
N HIS A 199 -0.84 -14.84 10.22
CA HIS A 199 -2.29 -15.10 10.23
C HIS A 199 -3.10 -14.14 11.12
N GLU A 200 -2.46 -13.49 12.10
CA GLU A 200 -3.11 -12.54 13.03
C GLU A 200 -3.75 -11.34 12.30
N TRP A 201 -3.26 -11.04 11.09
CA TRP A 201 -3.73 -9.94 10.25
C TRP A 201 -4.76 -10.36 9.18
N ASP A 202 -5.08 -11.65 9.08
CA ASP A 202 -6.00 -12.16 8.06
C ASP A 202 -7.39 -11.53 8.25
N GLY A 203 -7.92 -10.89 7.21
CA GLY A 203 -9.26 -10.27 7.23
C GLY A 203 -9.33 -8.91 7.91
N LYS A 204 -8.20 -8.35 8.37
CA LYS A 204 -8.14 -7.08 9.09
C LYS A 204 -8.11 -5.88 8.15
N VAL A 205 -8.57 -4.75 8.69
CA VAL A 205 -8.31 -3.42 8.14
C VAL A 205 -7.16 -2.82 8.94
N LEU A 206 -6.11 -2.40 8.24
CA LEU A 206 -4.88 -1.85 8.83
C LEU A 206 -4.70 -0.40 8.35
N ASP A 207 -5.24 0.54 9.13
CA ASP A 207 -4.96 1.95 8.97
C ASP A 207 -3.52 2.22 9.43
N ILE A 208 -2.66 2.68 8.52
CA ILE A 208 -1.22 2.84 8.80
C ILE A 208 -0.73 4.25 8.51
N THR A 209 0.05 4.77 9.44
CA THR A 209 0.57 6.13 9.41
C THR A 209 2.10 6.13 9.45
N GLY A 210 2.71 7.23 9.03
CA GLY A 210 4.12 7.50 9.25
C GLY A 210 4.44 7.70 10.73
N PRO A 211 5.72 7.62 11.11
CA PRO A 211 6.15 7.69 12.51
C PRO A 211 5.64 8.95 13.21
N ALA A 212 5.37 8.90 14.51
CA ALA A 212 5.06 10.11 15.26
C ALA A 212 6.30 10.99 15.46
N VAL A 213 6.11 12.31 15.47
CA VAL A 213 7.15 13.28 15.84
C VAL A 213 6.85 13.74 17.27
N GLY A 214 7.47 13.09 18.25
CA GLY A 214 7.29 13.39 19.68
C GLY A 214 6.04 12.78 20.32
N GLU A 215 5.69 13.25 21.53
CA GLU A 215 4.65 12.66 22.39
C GLU A 215 3.20 12.98 22.00
N GLY A 216 2.93 13.72 20.91
CA GLY A 216 1.57 14.22 20.67
C GLY A 216 1.15 14.51 19.23
N CYS A 217 1.98 14.24 18.22
CA CYS A 217 1.54 14.35 16.84
C CYS A 217 2.19 13.26 16.00
N GLU A 218 1.37 12.52 15.26
CA GLU A 218 1.86 11.76 14.12
C GLU A 218 2.67 12.68 13.18
N ASN A 219 3.56 12.18 12.30
CA ASN A 219 4.37 13.01 11.38
C ASN A 219 3.51 13.83 10.40
N CYS A 220 2.95 14.91 10.94
CA CYS A 220 1.91 15.74 10.39
C CYS A 220 2.53 17.05 9.93
N LEU A 221 3.23 16.98 8.80
CA LEU A 221 3.83 18.15 8.18
C LEU A 221 2.75 18.85 7.34
N GLY A 222 2.54 20.14 7.61
CA GLY A 222 1.71 20.97 6.77
C GLY A 222 2.37 21.24 5.42
N ALA A 223 1.61 21.77 4.47
CA ALA A 223 2.15 22.12 3.16
C ALA A 223 3.33 23.12 3.25
N VAL A 224 3.33 24.01 4.25
CA VAL A 224 4.41 24.98 4.49
C VAL A 224 5.65 24.32 5.08
N ASP A 225 5.48 23.46 6.10
CA ASP A 225 6.62 22.75 6.71
C ASP A 225 7.33 21.86 5.68
N MET A 226 6.53 21.21 4.84
CA MET A 226 7.03 20.36 3.76
C MET A 226 7.73 21.16 2.66
N GLN A 227 7.18 22.31 2.27
CA GLN A 227 7.81 23.22 1.33
C GLN A 227 9.21 23.65 1.80
N ASN A 228 9.36 23.99 3.09
CA ASN A 228 10.64 24.40 3.66
C ASN A 228 11.64 23.24 3.62
N LEU A 229 11.25 22.05 4.10
CA LEU A 229 12.10 20.85 4.10
C LEU A 229 12.57 20.49 2.68
N LEU A 230 11.67 20.50 1.71
CA LEU A 230 12.00 20.17 0.32
C LEU A 230 12.91 21.21 -0.33
N THR A 231 12.82 22.47 0.11
CA THR A 231 13.67 23.55 -0.38
C THR A 231 15.09 23.40 0.17
N GLU A 232 15.23 23.10 1.46
CA GLU A 232 16.53 22.81 2.09
C GLU A 232 17.23 21.64 1.38
N VAL A 233 16.51 20.54 1.16
CA VAL A 233 17.05 19.37 0.43
C VAL A 233 17.44 19.74 -1.00
N ALA A 234 16.63 20.54 -1.71
CA ALA A 234 16.94 20.97 -3.06
C ALA A 234 18.19 21.87 -3.13
N GLU A 235 18.42 22.70 -2.12
CA GLU A 235 19.63 23.52 -1.99
C GLU A 235 20.86 22.65 -1.70
N GLU A 236 20.77 21.68 -0.79
CA GLU A 236 21.84 20.71 -0.52
C GLU A 236 22.24 19.90 -1.76
N MET A 237 21.26 19.48 -2.57
CA MET A 237 21.53 18.72 -3.80
C MET A 237 22.17 19.56 -4.93
N ARG A 238 22.11 20.90 -4.84
CA ARG A 238 22.73 21.82 -5.81
C ARG A 238 24.14 22.25 -5.40
N GLY A 239 24.50 22.11 -4.12
CA GLY A 239 25.82 22.43 -3.56
C GLY A 239 26.83 21.32 -3.74
#